data_AF-A0A8T5FVC7-F1
#
_entry.id   AF-A0A8T5FVC7-F1
#
_cell.length_a   1.000
_cell.length_b   1.000
_cell.length_c   1.000
_cell.angle_alpha   90.00
_cell.angle_beta   90.00
_cell.angle_gamma   90.00
#
_symmetry.space_group_name_H-M   'P 1'
#
loop_
_entity.id
_entity.type
_entity.pdbx_description
1 polymer ?
#
loop_
_entity_poly.entity_id
_entity_poly.type
_entity_poly.pdbx_seq_one_letter_code
_entity_poly.pdbx_strand_id
1 'polypeptide(L)'
;MTKQELTKAEELAKSHKQISIAEFFEKNKHLLGFDNKRKALMTTIKEAVDNSLDACEEARVLPEINVEIIDMGSDRFRVIVEDNGPGIVKKSIPNIFARLLYGSKFHALKQTRGQQGIGISAAALYGRLTTGKSIKIISRISSKHKAYEMELYIDTENNEPVITKESEKEWHKDNGTRLEIDLVGSYIKGAQSIDTYLKYTSIANPHCTIIYTNPSAEQFIYPRITDELPPEAMEIKPHPYGVEFGTLLKMFKSSEEKNMRDFFTNSFSRVSKNIADQILSEAGIIAKTSPSEINHAQAERLIESIPKVKIMAPPTNCIFPIGEDLIRKGMEKEIPAEFYASSSRPVSIYTGNPFIIEVGVAWGGGLKNDEPAQILRFANRVPLLYSKGACAFTQCVQSMNWKNYGLQQSSNAVPVGPIAFFICISSVWTPYTSEAKEAIAPYPEIIKEVKLSLQDVGRKLGAYIKKKKRLSEQIRKKSYIEKYLPFVSDGLQLLLDLKKDERDKVNDVLIDMLEESRPGKTKIID
;
A
#
# COMPACT_ATOMS: atom_id res chain seq x y z
N MET A 1 -38.64 -15.43 55.35
CA MET A 1 -37.95 -15.50 54.05
C MET A 1 -36.45 -15.55 54.34
N THR A 2 -35.89 -16.75 54.30
CA THR A 2 -34.46 -17.02 54.50
C THR A 2 -33.67 -16.36 53.37
N LYS A 3 -32.74 -15.46 53.70
CA LYS A 3 -31.69 -15.01 52.76
C LYS A 3 -30.93 -16.26 52.34
N GLN A 4 -31.10 -16.72 51.10
CA GLN A 4 -30.19 -17.71 50.54
C GLN A 4 -28.77 -17.11 50.56
N GLU A 5 -27.86 -17.74 51.29
CA GLU A 5 -26.44 -17.42 51.22
C GLU A 5 -25.97 -17.73 49.80
N LEU A 6 -25.56 -16.67 49.09
CA LEU A 6 -24.98 -16.80 47.76
C LEU A 6 -23.71 -17.64 47.87
N THR A 7 -23.59 -18.62 46.99
CA THR A 7 -22.37 -19.41 46.88
C THR A 7 -21.21 -18.53 46.43
N LYS A 8 -19.98 -18.90 46.80
CA LYS A 8 -18.76 -18.20 46.36
C LYS A 8 -18.66 -18.09 44.84
N ALA A 9 -19.25 -19.05 44.10
CA ALA A 9 -19.36 -18.99 42.65
C ALA A 9 -20.32 -17.90 42.17
N GLU A 10 -21.47 -17.69 42.82
CA GLU A 10 -22.43 -16.62 42.51
C GLU A 10 -21.89 -15.23 42.89
N GLU A 11 -21.08 -15.13 43.95
CA GLU A 11 -20.36 -13.91 44.30
C GLU A 11 -19.28 -13.57 43.27
N LEU A 12 -18.49 -14.57 42.83
CA LEU A 12 -17.51 -14.39 41.74
C LEU A 12 -18.21 -14.07 40.42
N ALA A 13 -19.38 -14.67 40.14
CA ALA A 13 -20.14 -14.40 38.92
C ALA A 13 -20.59 -12.95 38.83
N LYS A 14 -20.96 -12.32 39.95
CA LYS A 14 -21.30 -10.88 40.02
C LYS A 14 -20.12 -9.95 39.72
N SER A 15 -18.88 -10.45 39.82
CA SER A 15 -17.68 -9.68 39.49
C SER A 15 -17.37 -9.66 37.99
N HIS A 16 -17.99 -10.53 37.19
CA HIS A 16 -17.83 -10.51 35.74
C HIS A 16 -18.49 -9.28 35.14
N LYS A 17 -17.74 -8.51 34.35
CA LYS A 17 -18.22 -7.33 33.62
C LYS A 17 -17.96 -7.51 32.14
N GLN A 18 -18.96 -7.20 31.33
CA GLN A 18 -18.80 -7.02 29.89
C GLN A 18 -18.25 -5.61 29.63
N ILE A 19 -17.31 -5.50 28.71
CA ILE A 19 -16.78 -4.20 28.26
C ILE A 19 -17.23 -3.94 26.83
N SER A 20 -17.39 -2.66 26.49
CA SER A 20 -17.70 -2.26 25.12
C SER A 20 -16.48 -2.44 24.21
N ILE A 21 -16.70 -2.45 22.88
CA ILE A 21 -15.63 -2.45 21.89
C ILE A 21 -14.75 -1.20 22.02
N ALA A 22 -15.38 -0.05 22.29
CA ALA A 22 -14.66 1.21 22.46
C ALA A 22 -13.81 1.20 23.73
N GLU A 23 -14.33 0.65 24.83
CA GLU A 23 -13.58 0.48 26.08
C GLU A 23 -12.42 -0.52 25.91
N PHE A 24 -12.63 -1.60 25.15
CA PHE A 24 -11.57 -2.55 24.82
C PHE A 24 -10.41 -1.86 24.08
N PHE A 25 -10.71 -1.04 23.07
CA PHE A 25 -9.70 -0.33 22.30
C PHE A 25 -9.07 0.85 23.05
N GLU A 26 -9.80 1.50 23.94
CA GLU A 26 -9.26 2.49 24.86
C GLU A 26 -8.17 1.87 25.75
N LYS A 27 -8.40 0.64 26.25
CA LYS A 27 -7.41 -0.11 27.03
C LYS A 27 -6.28 -0.69 26.17
N ASN A 28 -6.55 -0.99 24.89
CA ASN A 28 -5.63 -1.68 23.98
C ASN A 28 -5.25 -0.82 22.75
N LYS A 29 -4.87 0.43 22.96
CA LYS A 29 -4.52 1.40 21.88
C LYS A 29 -3.46 0.90 20.90
N HIS A 30 -2.57 0.04 21.36
CA HIS A 30 -1.51 -0.58 20.54
C HIS A 30 -2.07 -1.44 19.40
N LEU A 31 -3.22 -2.09 19.58
CA LEU A 31 -3.89 -2.89 18.53
C LEU A 31 -4.39 -2.03 17.36
N LEU A 32 -4.63 -0.75 17.62
CA LEU A 32 -5.08 0.23 16.63
C LEU A 32 -3.92 1.00 15.97
N GLY A 33 -2.68 0.66 16.29
CA GLY A 33 -1.51 1.39 15.80
C GLY A 33 -1.26 2.72 16.51
N PHE A 34 -1.77 2.89 17.74
CA PHE A 34 -1.51 4.05 18.61
C PHE A 34 -0.63 3.63 19.81
N ASP A 35 0.47 2.94 19.52
CA ASP A 35 1.43 2.41 20.50
C ASP A 35 2.33 3.51 21.11
N ASN A 36 2.75 4.48 20.30
CA ASN A 36 3.64 5.57 20.66
C ASN A 36 3.26 6.88 19.95
N LYS A 37 3.76 8.01 20.47
CA LYS A 37 3.44 9.36 19.97
C LYS A 37 3.75 9.57 18.47
N ARG A 38 4.84 8.99 17.97
CA ARG A 38 5.24 9.12 16.56
C ARG A 38 4.25 8.38 15.66
N LYS A 39 3.93 7.14 16.02
CA LYS A 39 3.03 6.29 15.25
C LYS A 39 1.60 6.82 15.32
N ALA A 40 1.16 7.32 16.47
CA ALA A 40 -0.17 7.91 16.63
C ALA A 40 -0.44 9.04 15.62
N LEU A 41 0.51 9.96 15.45
CA LEU A 41 0.39 11.04 14.47
C LEU A 41 0.36 10.49 13.03
N MET A 42 1.23 9.53 12.72
CA MET A 42 1.26 8.86 11.41
C MET A 42 -0.06 8.13 11.11
N THR A 43 -0.56 7.31 12.03
CA THR A 43 -1.79 6.52 11.86
C THR A 43 -2.99 7.43 11.62
N THR A 44 -3.11 8.53 12.36
CA THR A 44 -4.19 9.52 12.13
C THR A 44 -4.16 10.08 10.71
N ILE A 45 -2.98 10.49 10.23
CA ILE A 45 -2.84 11.05 8.88
C ILE A 45 -3.10 9.98 7.82
N LYS A 46 -2.55 8.78 8.01
CA LYS A 46 -2.77 7.63 7.14
C LYS A 46 -4.26 7.36 6.95
N GLU A 47 -5.01 7.18 8.04
CA GLU A 47 -6.44 6.86 7.97
C GLU A 47 -7.28 8.00 7.40
N ALA A 48 -6.93 9.25 7.66
CA ALA A 48 -7.62 10.41 7.08
C ALA A 48 -7.38 10.54 5.56
N VAL A 49 -6.13 10.40 5.11
CA VAL A 49 -5.77 10.47 3.68
C VAL A 49 -6.33 9.27 2.91
N ASP A 50 -6.25 8.06 3.46
CA ASP A 50 -6.78 6.85 2.81
C ASP A 50 -8.30 6.94 2.60
N ASN A 51 -9.05 7.45 3.59
CA ASN A 51 -10.49 7.65 3.46
C ASN A 51 -10.85 8.76 2.48
N SER A 52 -10.05 9.84 2.44
CA SER A 52 -10.22 10.93 1.49
C SER A 52 -10.03 10.45 0.04
N LEU A 53 -8.98 9.65 -0.20
CA LEU A 53 -8.72 9.03 -1.51
C LEU A 53 -9.86 8.09 -1.93
N ASP A 54 -10.28 7.19 -1.03
CA ASP A 54 -11.38 6.26 -1.30
C ASP A 54 -12.68 7.03 -1.63
N ALA A 55 -13.01 8.08 -0.87
CA ALA A 55 -14.22 8.88 -1.10
C ALA A 55 -14.23 9.61 -2.44
N CYS A 56 -13.08 10.17 -2.85
CA CYS A 56 -12.94 10.82 -4.16
C CYS A 56 -13.06 9.81 -5.31
N GLU A 57 -12.40 8.65 -5.20
CA GLU A 57 -12.44 7.60 -6.21
C GLU A 57 -13.85 7.00 -6.37
N GLU A 58 -14.56 6.75 -5.26
CA GLU A 58 -15.95 6.27 -5.28
C GLU A 58 -16.89 7.30 -5.92
N ALA A 59 -16.65 8.60 -5.72
CA ALA A 59 -17.42 9.67 -6.36
C ALA A 59 -16.97 9.99 -7.80
N ARG A 60 -15.97 9.28 -8.32
CA ARG A 60 -15.37 9.53 -9.64
C ARG A 60 -14.84 10.97 -9.80
N VAL A 61 -14.28 11.55 -8.74
CA VAL A 61 -13.63 12.87 -8.72
C VAL A 61 -12.11 12.68 -8.60
N LEU A 62 -11.33 13.45 -9.36
CA LEU A 62 -9.87 13.44 -9.23
C LEU A 62 -9.46 14.02 -7.86
N PRO A 63 -8.78 13.25 -7.00
CA PRO A 63 -8.53 13.68 -5.62
C PRO A 63 -7.61 14.90 -5.55
N GLU A 64 -8.02 15.86 -4.72
CA GLU A 64 -7.20 16.98 -4.24
C GLU A 64 -7.29 17.01 -2.72
N ILE A 65 -6.20 16.61 -2.07
CA ILE A 65 -6.16 16.45 -0.62
C ILE A 65 -5.19 17.46 -0.04
N ASN A 66 -5.70 18.33 0.83
CA ASN A 66 -4.90 19.23 1.64
C ASN A 66 -4.66 18.60 3.02
N VAL A 67 -3.40 18.50 3.43
CA VAL A 67 -2.96 17.96 4.71
C VAL A 67 -2.16 19.04 5.42
N GLU A 68 -2.63 19.47 6.59
CA GLU A 68 -1.92 20.45 7.42
C GLU A 68 -1.67 19.86 8.80
N ILE A 69 -0.45 20.05 9.30
CA ILE A 69 -0.08 19.65 10.65
C ILE A 69 0.43 20.89 11.36
N ILE A 70 -0.28 21.31 12.40
CA ILE A 70 0.06 22.50 13.18
C ILE A 70 0.62 22.05 14.53
N ASP A 71 1.83 22.49 14.87
CA ASP A 71 2.39 22.32 16.21
C ASP A 71 1.71 23.30 17.17
N MET A 72 1.02 22.76 18.18
CA MET A 72 0.33 23.55 19.21
C MET A 72 1.15 23.67 20.49
N GLY A 73 2.39 23.16 20.51
CA GLY A 73 3.26 23.06 21.67
C GLY A 73 2.92 21.88 22.59
N SER A 74 3.83 21.56 23.52
CA SER A 74 3.65 20.49 24.52
C SER A 74 3.30 19.12 23.93
N ASP A 75 3.97 18.71 22.84
CA ASP A 75 3.71 17.49 22.08
C ASP A 75 2.27 17.38 21.53
N ARG A 76 1.54 18.49 21.40
CA ARG A 76 0.19 18.50 20.83
C ARG A 76 0.25 19.00 19.40
N PHE A 77 -0.43 18.27 18.52
CA PHE A 77 -0.54 18.60 17.12
C PHE A 77 -2.01 18.69 16.74
N ARG A 78 -2.33 19.64 15.87
CA ARG A 78 -3.60 19.69 15.17
C ARG A 78 -3.38 19.16 13.76
N VAL A 79 -4.06 18.06 13.45
CA VAL A 79 -4.08 17.47 12.11
C VAL A 79 -5.35 17.93 11.41
N ILE A 80 -5.18 18.53 10.23
CA ILE A 80 -6.28 18.92 9.35
C ILE A 80 -6.11 18.15 8.04
N VAL A 81 -7.16 17.47 7.61
CA VAL A 81 -7.23 16.84 6.28
C VAL A 81 -8.51 17.30 5.61
N GLU A 82 -8.37 17.87 4.43
CA GLU A 82 -9.47 18.36 3.61
C GLU A 82 -9.42 17.73 2.22
N ASP A 83 -10.56 17.23 1.76
CA ASP A 83 -10.73 16.62 0.44
C ASP A 83 -11.76 17.38 -0.42
N ASN A 84 -11.71 17.13 -1.73
CA ASN A 84 -12.70 17.56 -2.72
C ASN A 84 -13.70 16.43 -3.08
N GLY A 85 -13.90 15.48 -2.18
CA GLY A 85 -14.79 14.35 -2.38
C GLY A 85 -16.28 14.74 -2.35
N PRO A 86 -17.19 13.75 -2.34
CA PRO A 86 -18.64 13.99 -2.42
C PRO A 86 -19.24 14.66 -1.17
N GLY A 87 -18.45 14.86 -0.11
CA GLY A 87 -18.96 15.19 1.21
C GLY A 87 -19.69 14.01 1.86
N ILE A 88 -20.19 14.24 3.07
CA ILE A 88 -20.86 13.24 3.89
C ILE A 88 -22.24 13.78 4.28
N VAL A 89 -23.26 12.96 4.11
CA VAL A 89 -24.62 13.29 4.53
C VAL A 89 -24.64 13.51 6.05
N LYS A 90 -25.23 14.63 6.47
CA LYS A 90 -25.31 15.08 7.87
C LYS A 90 -25.61 13.97 8.88
N LYS A 91 -26.60 13.12 8.60
CA LYS A 91 -27.03 12.01 9.49
C LYS A 91 -25.98 10.92 9.66
N SER A 92 -25.07 10.77 8.71
CA SER A 92 -24.04 9.71 8.72
C SER A 92 -22.73 10.15 9.37
N ILE A 93 -22.47 11.47 9.48
CA ILE A 93 -21.24 12.01 10.06
C ILE A 93 -20.95 11.43 11.47
N PRO A 94 -21.90 11.42 12.42
CA PRO A 94 -21.60 10.94 13.77
C PRO A 94 -21.19 9.48 13.80
N ASN A 95 -21.86 8.61 13.03
CA ASN A 95 -21.54 7.19 13.01
C ASN A 95 -20.21 6.88 12.30
N ILE A 96 -19.85 7.63 11.25
CA ILE A 96 -18.57 7.41 10.55
C ILE A 96 -17.38 7.76 11.44
N PHE A 97 -17.45 8.90 12.12
CA PHE A 97 -16.30 9.42 12.87
C PHE A 97 -16.30 9.05 14.35
N ALA A 98 -17.46 8.71 14.94
CA ALA A 98 -17.57 8.43 16.38
C ALA A 98 -18.31 7.13 16.73
N ARG A 99 -18.24 6.12 15.86
CA ARG A 99 -18.66 4.76 16.21
C ARG A 99 -17.66 3.75 15.66
N LEU A 100 -17.11 2.90 16.53
CA LEU A 100 -16.19 1.85 16.10
C LEU A 100 -16.96 0.70 15.46
N LEU A 101 -16.32 0.04 14.50
CA LEU A 101 -16.89 -1.04 13.69
C LEU A 101 -18.11 -0.62 12.85
N TYR A 102 -18.15 0.64 12.41
CA TYR A 102 -19.20 1.17 11.54
C TYR A 102 -18.65 1.53 10.17
N GLY A 103 -19.29 1.02 9.11
CA GLY A 103 -18.87 1.32 7.74
C GLY A 103 -19.48 0.38 6.71
N SER A 104 -19.40 0.79 5.45
CA SER A 104 -19.89 0.02 4.29
C SER A 104 -18.93 -1.09 3.83
N LYS A 105 -17.68 -1.11 4.34
CA LYS A 105 -16.57 -1.93 3.83
C LYS A 105 -16.45 -3.33 4.48
N PHE A 106 -17.30 -3.69 5.45
CA PHE A 106 -17.16 -4.96 6.22
C PHE A 106 -17.60 -6.22 5.48
N HIS A 107 -18.49 -6.09 4.50
CA HIS A 107 -19.14 -7.23 3.86
C HIS A 107 -18.79 -7.36 2.38
N ALA A 108 -18.16 -6.34 1.80
CA ALA A 108 -17.80 -6.31 0.40
C ALA A 108 -16.37 -6.81 0.17
N LEU A 109 -16.22 -7.88 -0.62
CA LEU A 109 -14.91 -8.31 -1.13
C LEU A 109 -14.61 -7.53 -2.41
N LYS A 110 -14.10 -6.31 -2.25
CA LYS A 110 -13.56 -5.48 -3.32
C LYS A 110 -12.23 -4.85 -2.87
N GLN A 111 -11.37 -4.47 -3.81
CA GLN A 111 -10.13 -3.76 -3.49
C GLN A 111 -10.43 -2.41 -2.80
N THR A 112 -9.92 -2.21 -1.58
CA THR A 112 -10.00 -0.96 -0.83
C THR A 112 -8.72 -0.69 -0.06
N ARG A 113 -8.48 0.58 0.32
CA ARG A 113 -7.37 0.96 1.22
C ARG A 113 -7.66 0.54 2.67
N GLY A 114 -8.90 0.77 3.12
CA GLY A 114 -9.40 0.38 4.44
C GLY A 114 -10.27 -0.89 4.42
N GLN A 115 -10.02 -1.81 5.37
CA GLN A 115 -10.72 -3.12 5.46
C GLN A 115 -11.71 -3.25 6.64
N GLN A 116 -11.50 -2.52 7.74
CA GLN A 116 -12.10 -2.88 9.03
C GLN A 116 -12.97 -1.78 9.65
N GLY A 117 -13.25 -0.67 8.97
CA GLY A 117 -14.15 0.39 9.46
C GLY A 117 -13.86 0.92 10.89
N ILE A 118 -12.59 0.88 11.32
CA ILE A 118 -12.15 1.30 12.66
C ILE A 118 -11.25 2.54 12.59
N GLY A 119 -10.53 2.74 11.48
CA GLY A 119 -9.35 3.61 11.44
C GLY A 119 -9.58 5.05 11.87
N ILE A 120 -10.54 5.74 11.26
CA ILE A 120 -10.75 7.16 11.55
C ILE A 120 -11.41 7.40 12.92
N SER A 121 -12.30 6.50 13.34
CA SER A 121 -12.93 6.55 14.65
C SER A 121 -11.92 6.24 15.77
N ALA A 122 -10.93 5.38 15.50
CA ALA A 122 -9.79 5.15 16.39
C ALA A 122 -8.91 6.41 16.54
N ALA A 123 -8.67 7.15 15.44
CA ALA A 123 -7.96 8.42 15.50
C ALA A 123 -8.73 9.47 16.32
N ALA A 124 -10.07 9.52 16.16
CA ALA A 124 -10.94 10.39 16.95
C ALA A 124 -10.91 10.02 18.45
N LEU A 125 -10.99 8.73 18.76
CA LEU A 125 -10.85 8.22 20.13
C LEU A 125 -9.50 8.61 20.73
N TYR A 126 -8.40 8.39 20.01
CA TYR A 126 -7.06 8.72 20.49
C TYR A 126 -6.91 10.24 20.73
N GLY A 127 -7.39 11.07 19.80
CA GLY A 127 -7.41 12.53 19.97
C GLY A 127 -8.13 12.95 21.24
N ARG A 128 -9.34 12.40 21.46
CA ARG A 128 -10.12 12.67 22.68
C ARG A 128 -9.41 12.22 23.96
N LEU A 129 -8.87 11.00 23.98
CA LEU A 129 -8.20 10.43 25.15
C LEU A 129 -6.93 11.20 25.54
N THR A 130 -6.26 11.83 24.56
CA THR A 130 -5.00 12.53 24.80
C THR A 130 -5.14 14.02 25.03
N THR A 131 -6.13 14.68 24.41
CA THR A 131 -6.32 16.14 24.53
C THR A 131 -7.59 16.54 25.26
N GLY A 132 -8.55 15.63 25.44
CA GLY A 132 -9.85 15.93 26.02
C GLY A 132 -10.73 16.78 25.12
N LYS A 133 -10.40 16.97 23.83
CA LYS A 133 -11.19 17.75 22.88
C LYS A 133 -12.03 16.87 21.96
N SER A 134 -13.16 17.39 21.52
CA SER A 134 -13.95 16.78 20.44
C SER A 134 -13.23 16.96 19.10
N ILE A 135 -13.45 16.03 18.17
CA ILE A 135 -13.02 16.21 16.78
C ILE A 135 -13.99 17.16 16.08
N LYS A 136 -13.50 17.91 15.09
CA LYS A 136 -14.31 18.85 14.31
C LYS A 136 -14.38 18.40 12.86
N ILE A 137 -15.60 18.19 12.38
CA ILE A 137 -15.90 17.82 11.01
C ILE A 137 -16.64 18.97 10.36
N ILE A 138 -16.21 19.35 9.17
CA ILE A 138 -16.99 20.19 8.29
C ILE A 138 -17.27 19.36 7.04
N SER A 139 -18.51 19.31 6.56
CA SER A 139 -18.80 18.63 5.30
C SER A 139 -19.88 19.34 4.50
N ARG A 140 -19.73 19.33 3.16
CA ARG A 140 -20.70 19.85 2.20
C ARG A 140 -20.89 18.83 1.08
N ILE A 141 -22.14 18.50 0.76
CA ILE A 141 -22.48 17.48 -0.23
C ILE A 141 -22.65 18.02 -1.66
N SER A 142 -22.98 19.30 -1.83
CA SER A 142 -23.00 20.01 -3.12
C SER A 142 -23.20 21.51 -2.93
N SER A 143 -22.98 22.27 -3.99
CA SER A 143 -23.12 23.73 -4.01
C SER A 143 -24.51 24.21 -3.61
N LYS A 144 -25.55 23.39 -3.82
CA LYS A 144 -26.93 23.68 -3.42
C LYS A 144 -27.21 23.49 -1.92
N HIS A 145 -26.32 22.80 -1.22
CA HIS A 145 -26.48 22.51 0.20
C HIS A 145 -25.54 23.38 1.02
N LYS A 146 -25.99 23.73 2.23
CA LYS A 146 -25.15 24.38 3.22
C LYS A 146 -24.10 23.40 3.75
N ALA A 147 -22.95 23.92 4.14
CA ALA A 147 -21.98 23.09 4.84
C ALA A 147 -22.34 23.00 6.33
N TYR A 148 -22.17 21.79 6.89
CA TYR A 148 -22.40 21.52 8.30
C TYR A 148 -21.07 21.36 9.02
N GLU A 149 -20.91 22.06 10.13
CA GLU A 149 -19.83 21.90 11.09
C GLU A 149 -20.37 21.13 12.31
N MET A 150 -19.72 20.03 12.66
CA MET A 150 -20.04 19.22 13.83
C MET A 150 -18.79 19.00 14.68
N GLU A 151 -18.93 19.21 15.99
CA GLU A 151 -17.97 18.75 16.98
C GLU A 151 -18.54 17.54 17.70
N LEU A 152 -17.79 16.44 17.73
CA LEU A 152 -18.27 15.17 18.28
C LEU A 152 -17.15 14.32 18.88
N TYR A 153 -17.51 13.36 19.73
CA TYR A 153 -16.60 12.37 20.32
C TYR A 153 -17.30 11.01 20.53
N ILE A 154 -16.53 9.98 20.85
CA ILE A 154 -17.04 8.62 21.12
C ILE A 154 -17.33 8.46 22.62
N ASP A 155 -18.54 8.07 22.97
CA ASP A 155 -18.81 7.49 24.29
C ASP A 155 -18.25 6.06 24.32
N THR A 156 -17.21 5.85 25.13
CA THR A 156 -16.51 4.56 25.19
C THR A 156 -17.28 3.51 25.97
N GLU A 157 -18.27 3.87 26.80
CA GLU A 157 -19.08 2.90 27.54
C GLU A 157 -20.09 2.22 26.62
N ASN A 158 -20.75 2.99 25.74
CA ASN A 158 -21.81 2.49 24.86
C ASN A 158 -21.38 2.29 23.39
N ASN A 159 -20.19 2.78 23.00
CA ASN A 159 -19.76 2.87 21.60
C ASN A 159 -20.77 3.66 20.73
N GLU A 160 -21.20 4.81 21.25
CA GLU A 160 -22.14 5.71 20.58
C GLU A 160 -21.54 7.10 20.37
N PRO A 161 -21.93 7.80 19.29
CA PRO A 161 -21.43 9.13 19.02
C PRO A 161 -22.13 10.19 19.89
N VAL A 162 -21.35 11.09 20.50
CA VAL A 162 -21.86 12.24 21.24
C VAL A 162 -21.53 13.52 20.49
N ILE A 163 -22.56 14.29 20.12
CA ILE A 163 -22.43 15.58 19.43
C ILE A 163 -22.38 16.68 20.48
N THR A 164 -21.29 17.45 20.51
CA THR A 164 -21.11 18.58 21.44
C THR A 164 -21.56 19.91 20.84
N LYS A 165 -21.39 20.08 19.54
CA LYS A 165 -21.78 21.31 18.83
C LYS A 165 -22.18 20.97 17.41
N GLU A 166 -23.20 21.66 16.93
CA GLU A 166 -23.65 21.58 15.54
C GLU A 166 -23.98 22.99 15.04
N SER A 167 -23.43 23.36 13.89
CA SER A 167 -23.71 24.65 13.25
C SER A 167 -23.58 24.58 11.73
N GLU A 168 -24.17 25.54 11.04
CA GLU A 168 -23.94 25.75 9.61
C GLU A 168 -22.73 26.66 9.42
N LYS A 169 -21.96 26.43 8.35
CA LYS A 169 -20.77 27.24 8.03
C LYS A 169 -20.77 27.61 6.55
N GLU A 170 -20.26 28.80 6.23
CA GLU A 170 -19.96 29.14 4.85
C GLU A 170 -18.74 28.36 4.36
N TRP A 171 -18.84 27.82 3.14
CA TRP A 171 -17.75 27.11 2.48
C TRP A 171 -17.73 27.51 1.01
N HIS A 172 -16.55 27.83 0.49
CA HIS A 172 -16.36 28.27 -0.89
C HIS A 172 -16.22 27.13 -1.92
N LYS A 173 -16.04 25.88 -1.51
CA LYS A 173 -15.97 24.71 -2.41
C LYS A 173 -17.36 24.12 -2.61
N ASP A 174 -17.60 23.52 -3.77
CA ASP A 174 -18.89 22.91 -4.10
C ASP A 174 -19.23 21.73 -3.18
N ASN A 175 -18.25 20.90 -2.88
CA ASN A 175 -18.37 19.71 -2.05
C ASN A 175 -17.01 19.38 -1.41
N GLY A 176 -17.05 18.53 -0.38
CA GLY A 176 -15.85 18.03 0.29
C GLY A 176 -16.06 17.79 1.78
N THR A 177 -15.05 17.22 2.40
CA THR A 177 -15.00 17.01 3.85
C THR A 177 -13.69 17.55 4.41
N ARG A 178 -13.76 18.20 5.58
CA ARG A 178 -12.63 18.71 6.34
C ARG A 178 -12.69 18.12 7.74
N LEU A 179 -11.68 17.34 8.08
CA LEU A 179 -11.48 16.73 9.39
C LEU A 179 -10.40 17.51 10.15
N GLU A 180 -10.66 17.84 11.41
CA GLU A 180 -9.70 18.44 12.33
C GLU A 180 -9.65 17.63 13.63
N ILE A 181 -8.46 17.12 13.96
CA ILE A 181 -8.18 16.33 15.16
C ILE A 181 -7.01 16.94 15.92
N ASP A 182 -7.24 17.28 17.19
CA ASP A 182 -6.18 17.62 18.15
C ASP A 182 -5.73 16.33 18.86
N LEU A 183 -4.44 16.01 18.81
CA LEU A 183 -3.89 14.80 19.43
C LEU A 183 -2.47 15.03 19.99
N VAL A 184 -2.07 14.20 20.96
CA VAL A 184 -0.68 14.16 21.43
C VAL A 184 0.15 13.31 20.49
N GLY A 185 1.22 13.85 19.92
CA GLY A 185 2.01 13.19 18.89
C GLY A 185 3.48 13.59 18.93
N SER A 186 4.27 13.05 18.01
CA SER A 186 5.67 13.46 17.80
C SER A 186 5.97 13.49 16.30
N TYR A 187 6.36 14.65 15.80
CA TYR A 187 6.76 14.84 14.41
C TYR A 187 8.27 14.69 14.28
N ILE A 188 8.73 13.74 13.47
CA ILE A 188 10.16 13.44 13.26
C ILE A 188 10.39 13.21 11.76
N LYS A 189 11.40 13.86 11.19
CA LYS A 189 11.84 13.67 9.80
C LYS A 189 12.57 12.33 9.59
N GLY A 190 12.70 11.86 8.34
CA GLY A 190 13.43 10.64 7.96
C GLY A 190 12.54 9.54 7.36
N ALA A 191 13.07 8.32 7.17
CA ALA A 191 12.43 7.28 6.35
C ALA A 191 11.09 6.72 6.88
N GLN A 192 10.74 7.00 8.13
CA GLN A 192 9.45 6.66 8.75
C GLN A 192 8.70 7.93 9.17
N SER A 193 8.93 9.04 8.47
CA SER A 193 8.24 10.31 8.68
C SER A 193 6.97 10.41 7.86
N ILE A 194 6.11 11.34 8.27
CA ILE A 194 4.88 11.69 7.56
C ILE A 194 5.18 12.24 6.17
N ASP A 195 6.27 12.99 6.01
CA ASP A 195 6.72 13.47 4.70
C ASP A 195 7.00 12.31 3.75
N THR A 196 7.68 11.26 4.26
CA THR A 196 7.94 10.05 3.48
C THR A 196 6.64 9.30 3.16
N TYR A 197 5.68 9.26 4.10
CA TYR A 197 4.37 8.68 3.85
C TYR A 197 3.65 9.37 2.70
N LEU A 198 3.47 10.70 2.77
CA LEU A 198 2.76 11.47 1.76
C LEU A 198 3.46 11.43 0.40
N LYS A 199 4.79 11.46 0.40
CA LYS A 199 5.60 11.25 -0.81
C LYS A 199 5.36 9.87 -1.43
N TYR A 200 5.31 8.81 -0.62
CA TYR A 200 5.03 7.46 -1.13
C TYR A 200 3.58 7.33 -1.60
N THR A 201 2.64 7.98 -0.92
CA THR A 201 1.25 8.04 -1.33
C THR A 201 1.11 8.69 -2.70
N SER A 202 1.85 9.77 -3.00
CA SER A 202 1.81 10.40 -4.32
C SER A 202 2.37 9.51 -5.44
N ILE A 203 3.39 8.69 -5.15
CA ILE A 203 3.93 7.69 -6.10
C ILE A 203 2.90 6.61 -6.41
N ALA A 204 2.22 6.08 -5.39
CA ALA A 204 1.27 4.98 -5.55
C ALA A 204 -0.13 5.41 -6.05
N ASN A 205 -0.43 6.71 -5.97
CA ASN A 205 -1.72 7.30 -6.36
C ASN A 205 -1.45 8.43 -7.38
N PRO A 206 -1.06 8.09 -8.61
CA PRO A 206 -0.61 9.05 -9.62
C PRO A 206 -1.70 10.02 -10.09
N HIS A 207 -2.97 9.73 -9.83
CA HIS A 207 -4.12 10.57 -10.15
C HIS A 207 -4.48 11.57 -9.04
N CYS A 208 -3.78 11.56 -7.91
CA CYS A 208 -4.04 12.43 -6.76
C CYS A 208 -3.08 13.63 -6.73
N THR A 209 -3.61 14.79 -6.37
CA THR A 209 -2.82 15.95 -5.94
C THR A 209 -2.83 16.04 -4.42
N ILE A 210 -1.66 16.07 -3.79
CA ILE A 210 -1.51 16.25 -2.33
C ILE A 210 -0.82 17.59 -2.07
N ILE A 211 -1.48 18.45 -1.31
CA ILE A 211 -0.91 19.68 -0.77
C ILE A 211 -0.62 19.43 0.70
N TYR A 212 0.64 19.56 1.10
CA TYR A 212 1.08 19.22 2.45
C TYR A 212 1.78 20.40 3.11
N THR A 213 1.24 20.88 4.23
CA THR A 213 1.90 21.87 5.09
C THR A 213 2.39 21.19 6.37
N ASN A 214 3.71 21.19 6.58
CA ASN A 214 4.31 20.56 7.75
C ASN A 214 4.26 21.47 9.00
N PRO A 215 4.64 20.96 10.19
CA PRO A 215 4.66 21.76 11.42
C PRO A 215 5.59 22.97 11.40
N SER A 216 6.57 22.99 10.50
CA SER A 216 7.47 24.12 10.27
C SER A 216 6.90 25.16 9.28
N ALA A 217 5.62 25.03 8.90
CA ALA A 217 4.95 25.84 7.88
C ALA A 217 5.58 25.76 6.48
N GLU A 218 6.36 24.72 6.20
CA GLU A 218 6.85 24.43 4.85
C GLU A 218 5.75 23.73 4.05
N GLN A 219 5.42 24.26 2.88
CA GLN A 219 4.43 23.68 1.97
C GLN A 219 5.11 22.85 0.88
N PHE A 220 4.60 21.63 0.69
CA PHE A 220 5.00 20.70 -0.36
C PHE A 220 3.78 20.41 -1.23
N ILE A 221 3.95 20.46 -2.55
CA ILE A 221 2.89 20.15 -3.50
C ILE A 221 3.33 18.93 -4.32
N TYR A 222 2.54 17.87 -4.23
CA TYR A 222 2.71 16.67 -5.04
C TYR A 222 1.59 16.65 -6.10
N PRO A 223 1.82 17.22 -7.29
CA PRO A 223 0.78 17.26 -8.33
C PRO A 223 0.51 15.87 -8.91
N ARG A 224 -0.71 15.63 -9.39
CA ARG A 224 -1.05 14.42 -10.13
C ARG A 224 -0.26 14.32 -11.45
N ILE A 225 -0.07 13.10 -11.91
CA ILE A 225 0.63 12.71 -13.15
C ILE A 225 -0.38 12.34 -14.25
N THR A 226 -1.56 11.88 -13.86
CA THR A 226 -2.62 11.48 -14.78
C THR A 226 -3.95 12.06 -14.32
N ASP A 227 -4.81 12.39 -15.29
CA ASP A 227 -6.22 12.76 -15.05
C ASP A 227 -7.16 11.56 -15.24
N GLU A 228 -6.61 10.37 -15.46
CA GLU A 228 -7.37 9.13 -15.53
C GLU A 228 -7.51 8.49 -14.14
N LEU A 229 -8.76 8.34 -13.70
CA LEU A 229 -9.07 7.60 -12.48
C LEU A 229 -8.93 6.09 -12.69
N PRO A 230 -8.54 5.36 -11.63
CA PRO A 230 -8.55 3.90 -11.68
C PRO A 230 -9.95 3.34 -12.00
N PRO A 231 -10.05 2.16 -12.61
CA PRO A 231 -11.34 1.50 -12.79
C PRO A 231 -12.02 1.17 -11.46
N GLU A 232 -13.35 1.15 -11.45
CA GLU A 232 -14.12 0.82 -10.24
C GLU A 232 -14.11 -0.69 -9.97
N ALA A 233 -13.64 -1.08 -8.79
CA ALA A 233 -13.62 -2.47 -8.34
C ALA A 233 -15.05 -2.99 -8.10
N MET A 234 -15.41 -4.04 -8.82
CA MET A 234 -16.66 -4.77 -8.57
C MET A 234 -16.52 -5.65 -7.34
N GLU A 235 -17.56 -5.66 -6.50
CA GLU A 235 -17.70 -6.60 -5.40
C GLU A 235 -17.87 -8.03 -5.92
N ILE A 236 -17.16 -8.97 -5.31
CA ILE A 236 -17.26 -10.40 -5.63
C ILE A 236 -17.75 -11.22 -4.44
N LYS A 237 -18.35 -12.36 -4.73
CA LYS A 237 -18.68 -13.38 -3.73
C LYS A 237 -17.41 -14.13 -3.29
N PRO A 238 -17.35 -14.63 -2.05
CA PRO A 238 -16.20 -15.41 -1.58
C PRO A 238 -15.96 -16.62 -2.48
N HIS A 239 -14.69 -16.95 -2.68
CA HIS A 239 -14.30 -18.16 -3.40
C HIS A 239 -14.22 -19.34 -2.43
N PRO A 240 -14.71 -20.55 -2.77
CA PRO A 240 -14.73 -21.69 -1.85
C PRO A 240 -13.37 -22.05 -1.25
N TYR A 241 -12.29 -21.98 -2.04
CA TYR A 241 -10.92 -22.24 -1.57
C TYR A 241 -10.42 -21.29 -0.46
N GLY A 242 -11.10 -20.16 -0.23
CA GLY A 242 -10.71 -19.17 0.76
C GLY A 242 -11.57 -19.13 2.01
N VAL A 243 -12.58 -20.00 2.12
CA VAL A 243 -13.52 -19.98 3.24
C VAL A 243 -13.11 -20.98 4.30
N GLU A 244 -12.90 -20.47 5.51
CA GLU A 244 -12.61 -21.27 6.70
C GLU A 244 -13.87 -21.86 7.33
N PHE A 245 -13.68 -22.86 8.17
CA PHE A 245 -14.74 -23.62 8.83
C PHE A 245 -15.75 -22.73 9.58
N GLY A 246 -15.26 -21.82 10.42
CA GLY A 246 -16.12 -20.91 11.19
C GLY A 246 -16.95 -19.99 10.29
N THR A 247 -16.36 -19.48 9.21
CA THR A 247 -17.05 -18.65 8.22
C THR A 247 -18.10 -19.43 7.47
N LEU A 248 -17.80 -20.66 7.05
CA LEU A 248 -18.75 -21.54 6.38
C LEU A 248 -19.97 -21.85 7.27
N LEU A 249 -19.74 -22.17 8.55
CA LEU A 249 -20.83 -22.37 9.52
C LEU A 249 -21.69 -21.11 9.71
N LYS A 250 -21.06 -19.93 9.76
CA LYS A 250 -21.78 -18.66 9.84
C LYS A 250 -22.64 -18.44 8.60
N MET A 251 -22.10 -18.73 7.41
CA MET A 251 -22.81 -18.64 6.14
C MET A 251 -24.00 -19.60 6.07
N PHE A 252 -23.88 -20.83 6.59
CA PHE A 252 -25.01 -21.76 6.68
C PHE A 252 -26.14 -21.20 7.55
N LYS A 253 -25.82 -20.63 8.72
CA LYS A 253 -26.81 -20.06 9.64
C LYS A 253 -27.48 -18.80 9.10
N SER A 254 -26.77 -17.99 8.31
CA SER A 254 -27.30 -16.77 7.72
C SER A 254 -27.87 -16.97 6.31
N SER A 255 -27.88 -18.19 5.79
CA SER A 255 -28.36 -18.45 4.44
C SER A 255 -29.89 -18.43 4.37
N GLU A 256 -30.42 -17.78 3.34
CA GLU A 256 -31.84 -17.82 3.00
C GLU A 256 -32.19 -19.00 2.07
N GLU A 257 -31.18 -19.76 1.63
CA GLU A 257 -31.34 -20.84 0.66
C GLU A 257 -31.91 -22.10 1.30
N LYS A 258 -32.82 -22.77 0.59
CA LYS A 258 -33.51 -23.97 1.11
C LYS A 258 -32.75 -25.26 0.89
N ASN A 259 -31.71 -25.24 0.05
CA ASN A 259 -30.94 -26.43 -0.29
C ASN A 259 -29.46 -26.11 -0.52
N MET A 260 -28.60 -27.10 -0.26
CA MET A 260 -27.15 -26.94 -0.34
C MET A 260 -26.62 -26.64 -1.75
N ARG A 261 -27.29 -27.13 -2.81
CA ARG A 261 -26.88 -26.84 -4.18
C ARG A 261 -27.03 -25.37 -4.51
N ASP A 262 -28.18 -24.80 -4.20
CA ASP A 262 -28.46 -23.39 -4.45
C ASP A 262 -27.63 -22.50 -3.52
N PHE A 263 -27.41 -22.91 -2.26
CA PHE A 263 -26.43 -22.27 -1.37
C PHE A 263 -25.05 -22.14 -2.01
N PHE A 264 -24.46 -23.24 -2.47
CA PHE A 264 -23.13 -23.20 -3.08
C PHE A 264 -23.10 -22.36 -4.36
N THR A 265 -24.17 -22.42 -5.16
CA THR A 265 -24.28 -21.66 -6.42
C THR A 265 -24.46 -20.16 -6.19
N ASN A 266 -25.25 -19.77 -5.19
CA ASN A 266 -25.63 -18.38 -4.96
C ASN A 266 -24.74 -17.67 -3.94
N SER A 267 -24.08 -18.37 -3.02
CA SER A 267 -23.24 -17.74 -1.99
C SER A 267 -21.76 -17.65 -2.39
N PHE A 268 -21.29 -18.41 -3.39
CA PHE A 268 -19.88 -18.44 -3.77
C PHE A 268 -19.64 -17.98 -5.21
N SER A 269 -18.45 -17.44 -5.46
CA SER A 269 -18.02 -17.15 -6.83
C SER A 269 -17.58 -18.43 -7.54
N ARG A 270 -17.86 -18.50 -8.85
CA ARG A 270 -17.39 -19.57 -9.76
C ARG A 270 -17.87 -20.99 -9.44
N VAL A 271 -18.94 -21.12 -8.65
CA VAL A 271 -19.59 -22.40 -8.39
C VAL A 271 -20.86 -22.50 -9.23
N SER A 272 -20.85 -23.40 -10.21
CA SER A 272 -22.06 -23.76 -10.96
C SER A 272 -22.80 -24.90 -10.26
N LYS A 273 -24.05 -25.17 -10.64
CA LYS A 273 -24.83 -26.30 -10.11
C LYS A 273 -24.07 -27.64 -10.22
N ASN A 274 -23.37 -27.87 -11.33
CA ASN A 274 -22.56 -29.08 -11.54
C ASN A 274 -21.37 -29.16 -10.56
N ILE A 275 -20.70 -28.03 -10.31
CA ILE A 275 -19.58 -27.98 -9.35
C ILE A 275 -20.11 -28.17 -7.92
N ALA A 276 -21.24 -27.54 -7.59
CA ALA A 276 -21.90 -27.73 -6.30
C ALA A 276 -22.24 -29.22 -6.08
N ASP A 277 -22.80 -29.90 -7.08
CA ASP A 277 -23.09 -31.33 -7.01
C ASP A 277 -21.82 -32.19 -6.83
N GLN A 278 -20.70 -31.82 -7.47
CA GLN A 278 -19.42 -32.51 -7.26
C GLN A 278 -18.90 -32.35 -5.83
N ILE A 279 -18.93 -31.12 -5.28
CA ILE A 279 -18.53 -30.84 -3.89
C ILE A 279 -19.39 -31.66 -2.93
N LEU A 280 -20.71 -31.64 -3.12
CA LEU A 280 -21.67 -32.33 -2.26
C LEU A 280 -21.53 -33.85 -2.34
N SER A 281 -21.28 -34.38 -3.53
CA SER A 281 -21.04 -35.82 -3.74
C SER A 281 -19.75 -36.26 -3.04
N GLU A 282 -18.66 -35.50 -3.16
CA GLU A 282 -17.39 -35.80 -2.49
C GLU A 282 -17.50 -35.73 -0.95
N ALA A 283 -18.34 -34.82 -0.44
CA ALA A 283 -18.63 -34.72 0.99
C ALA A 283 -19.65 -35.74 1.52
N GLY A 284 -20.34 -36.47 0.64
CA GLY A 284 -21.43 -37.38 1.00
C GLY A 284 -22.66 -36.67 1.57
N ILE A 285 -23.02 -35.51 1.01
CA ILE A 285 -24.16 -34.68 1.43
C ILE A 285 -25.20 -34.62 0.31
N ILE A 286 -26.46 -34.76 0.69
CA ILE A 286 -27.58 -34.73 -0.26
C ILE A 286 -27.82 -33.26 -0.66
N ALA A 287 -27.90 -33.01 -1.97
CA ALA A 287 -28.05 -31.65 -2.50
C ALA A 287 -29.29 -30.89 -2.01
N LYS A 288 -30.35 -31.62 -1.62
CA LYS A 288 -31.61 -31.09 -1.08
C LYS A 288 -31.56 -30.79 0.43
N THR A 289 -30.51 -31.19 1.15
CA THR A 289 -30.36 -30.89 2.58
C THR A 289 -30.37 -29.37 2.78
N SER A 290 -31.02 -28.90 3.83
CA SER A 290 -31.03 -27.48 4.17
C SER A 290 -29.67 -27.05 4.75
N PRO A 291 -29.12 -25.88 4.39
CA PRO A 291 -27.91 -25.34 5.02
C PRO A 291 -28.01 -25.26 6.55
N SER A 292 -29.19 -24.94 7.08
CA SER A 292 -29.43 -24.85 8.53
C SER A 292 -29.35 -26.19 9.28
N GLU A 293 -29.45 -27.31 8.57
CA GLU A 293 -29.44 -28.67 9.13
C GLU A 293 -28.04 -29.30 9.12
N ILE A 294 -27.04 -28.62 8.53
CA ILE A 294 -25.67 -29.12 8.45
C ILE A 294 -25.03 -29.14 9.83
N ASN A 295 -24.68 -30.34 10.29
CA ASN A 295 -23.97 -30.52 11.55
C ASN A 295 -22.45 -30.31 11.38
N HIS A 296 -21.74 -30.26 12.50
CA HIS A 296 -20.28 -30.00 12.52
C HIS A 296 -19.49 -31.01 11.68
N ALA A 297 -19.80 -32.31 11.78
CA ALA A 297 -19.09 -33.36 11.06
C ALA A 297 -19.35 -33.31 9.54
N GLN A 298 -20.56 -32.90 9.13
CA GLN A 298 -20.88 -32.65 7.73
C GLN A 298 -20.14 -31.41 7.19
N ALA A 299 -20.06 -30.34 7.98
CA ALA A 299 -19.32 -29.14 7.61
C ALA A 299 -17.81 -29.41 7.44
N GLU A 300 -17.23 -30.27 8.28
CA GLU A 300 -15.81 -30.66 8.20
C GLU A 300 -15.53 -31.42 6.90
N ARG A 301 -16.35 -32.43 6.59
CA ARG A 301 -16.29 -33.15 5.31
C ARG A 301 -16.44 -32.24 4.09
N LEU A 302 -17.28 -31.20 4.18
CA LEU A 302 -17.40 -30.21 3.10
C LEU A 302 -16.10 -29.44 2.89
N ILE A 303 -15.46 -28.96 3.95
CA ILE A 303 -14.19 -28.23 3.84
C ILE A 303 -13.10 -29.11 3.24
N GLU A 304 -13.01 -30.38 3.65
CA GLU A 304 -12.04 -31.32 3.08
C GLU A 304 -12.34 -31.66 1.61
N SER A 305 -13.60 -31.62 1.20
CA SER A 305 -14.02 -31.90 -0.18
C SER A 305 -13.71 -30.76 -1.16
N ILE A 306 -13.80 -29.51 -0.71
CA ILE A 306 -13.68 -28.32 -1.57
C ILE A 306 -12.35 -28.32 -2.37
N PRO A 307 -11.16 -28.50 -1.76
CA PRO A 307 -9.89 -28.52 -2.48
C PRO A 307 -9.74 -29.65 -3.50
N LYS A 308 -10.49 -30.75 -3.35
CA LYS A 308 -10.45 -31.91 -4.26
C LYS A 308 -11.20 -31.65 -5.56
N VAL A 309 -12.17 -30.74 -5.54
CA VAL A 309 -12.94 -30.36 -6.73
C VAL A 309 -12.22 -29.22 -7.46
N LYS A 310 -12.07 -29.35 -8.78
CA LYS A 310 -11.45 -28.31 -9.61
C LYS A 310 -12.45 -27.18 -9.88
N ILE A 311 -12.24 -26.03 -9.24
CA ILE A 311 -13.07 -24.84 -9.36
C ILE A 311 -12.31 -23.79 -10.20
N MET A 312 -13.04 -23.03 -11.01
CA MET A 312 -12.46 -21.95 -11.79
C MET A 312 -11.96 -20.83 -10.88
N ALA A 313 -10.81 -20.24 -11.22
CA ALA A 313 -10.27 -19.06 -10.56
C ALA A 313 -11.31 -17.93 -10.35
N PRO A 314 -11.26 -17.21 -9.21
CA PRO A 314 -12.14 -16.09 -8.94
C PRO A 314 -12.06 -15.02 -10.04
N PRO A 315 -13.12 -14.21 -10.23
CA PRO A 315 -13.10 -13.09 -11.16
C PRO A 315 -11.96 -12.12 -10.86
N THR A 316 -11.35 -11.54 -11.90
CA THR A 316 -10.21 -10.63 -11.78
C THR A 316 -10.61 -9.15 -11.85
N ASN A 317 -11.86 -8.86 -12.20
CA ASN A 317 -12.44 -7.52 -12.31
C ASN A 317 -12.73 -6.83 -10.96
N CYS A 318 -12.29 -7.43 -9.86
CA CYS A 318 -12.40 -6.90 -8.50
C CYS A 318 -11.09 -6.28 -7.99
N ILE A 319 -10.00 -6.37 -8.77
CA ILE A 319 -8.69 -5.81 -8.46
C ILE A 319 -8.11 -5.12 -9.68
N PHE A 320 -7.56 -3.93 -9.48
CA PHE A 320 -6.93 -3.15 -10.52
C PHE A 320 -5.49 -2.77 -10.13
N PRO A 321 -4.52 -3.00 -11.04
CA PRO A 321 -3.15 -2.53 -10.85
C PRO A 321 -3.09 -0.98 -10.87
N ILE A 322 -1.94 -0.44 -10.47
CA ILE A 322 -1.55 0.94 -10.77
C ILE A 322 -1.14 1.03 -12.24
N GLY A 323 -0.43 0.04 -12.76
CA GLY A 323 0.05 -0.02 -14.14
C GLY A 323 1.53 0.31 -14.27
N GLU A 324 2.23 -0.41 -15.16
CA GLU A 324 3.68 -0.29 -15.34
C GLU A 324 4.12 1.14 -15.66
N ASP A 325 3.43 1.80 -16.58
CA ASP A 325 3.77 3.17 -17.00
C ASP A 325 3.54 4.20 -15.89
N LEU A 326 2.46 4.06 -15.13
CA LEU A 326 2.14 4.96 -14.04
C LEU A 326 3.10 4.78 -12.85
N ILE A 327 3.49 3.55 -12.53
CA ILE A 327 4.55 3.28 -11.54
C ILE A 327 5.86 3.93 -11.97
N ARG A 328 6.25 3.77 -13.24
CA ARG A 328 7.48 4.36 -13.78
C ARG A 328 7.47 5.88 -13.66
N LYS A 329 6.39 6.54 -14.12
CA LYS A 329 6.24 8.00 -14.03
C LYS A 329 6.18 8.49 -12.58
N GLY A 330 5.50 7.74 -11.70
CA GLY A 330 5.43 8.03 -10.26
C GLY A 330 6.80 8.02 -9.60
N MET A 331 7.62 7.01 -9.90
CA MET A 331 9.00 6.94 -9.42
C MET A 331 9.87 8.05 -10.02
N GLU A 332 9.75 8.33 -11.32
CA GLU A 332 10.52 9.36 -12.03
C GLU A 332 10.29 10.77 -11.46
N LYS A 333 9.06 11.07 -11.06
CA LYS A 333 8.70 12.35 -10.46
C LYS A 333 9.34 12.57 -9.08
N GLU A 334 9.36 11.53 -8.24
CA GLU A 334 9.67 11.67 -6.82
C GLU A 334 11.06 11.15 -6.44
N ILE A 335 11.67 10.30 -7.26
CA ILE A 335 12.97 9.65 -7.01
C ILE A 335 13.93 10.04 -8.13
N PRO A 336 14.92 10.91 -7.90
CA PRO A 336 15.85 11.33 -8.94
C PRO A 336 16.85 10.21 -9.27
N ALA A 337 16.55 9.43 -10.30
CA ALA A 337 17.39 8.35 -10.81
C ALA A 337 17.62 8.46 -12.33
N GLU A 338 18.60 7.71 -12.84
CA GLU A 338 18.96 7.70 -14.26
C GLU A 338 18.22 6.61 -15.05
N PHE A 339 17.79 5.55 -14.37
CA PHE A 339 17.15 4.41 -14.98
C PHE A 339 15.92 4.00 -14.19
N TYR A 340 14.82 3.74 -14.91
CA TYR A 340 13.57 3.24 -14.34
C TYR A 340 13.06 2.06 -15.15
N ALA A 341 12.55 1.05 -14.46
CA ALA A 341 11.80 -0.03 -15.09
C ALA A 341 10.72 -0.54 -14.15
N SER A 342 9.61 -0.99 -14.72
CA SER A 342 8.49 -1.59 -14.00
C SER A 342 8.10 -2.93 -14.62
N SER A 343 7.33 -3.71 -13.87
CA SER A 343 6.73 -4.99 -14.26
C SER A 343 5.44 -5.20 -13.48
N SER A 344 4.38 -5.59 -14.18
CA SER A 344 3.08 -5.95 -13.61
C SER A 344 2.77 -7.40 -13.97
N ARG A 345 2.48 -8.22 -12.96
CA ARG A 345 2.19 -9.65 -13.14
C ARG A 345 0.72 -9.89 -13.50
N PRO A 346 0.40 -10.99 -14.19
CA PRO A 346 -0.97 -11.45 -14.28
C PRO A 346 -1.53 -11.77 -12.89
N VAL A 347 -2.85 -11.72 -12.77
CA VAL A 347 -3.56 -12.03 -11.53
C VAL A 347 -3.23 -13.45 -11.08
N SER A 348 -2.87 -13.59 -9.81
CA SER A 348 -2.65 -14.86 -9.12
C SER A 348 -3.62 -14.98 -7.94
N ILE A 349 -3.68 -16.16 -7.31
CA ILE A 349 -4.63 -16.43 -6.22
C ILE A 349 -3.86 -16.98 -5.04
N TYR A 350 -4.16 -16.50 -3.84
CA TYR A 350 -3.72 -17.09 -2.59
C TYR A 350 -4.95 -17.29 -1.72
N THR A 351 -5.12 -18.48 -1.12
CA THR A 351 -6.28 -18.81 -0.26
C THR A 351 -7.62 -18.32 -0.81
N GLY A 352 -7.90 -18.52 -2.10
CA GLY A 352 -9.15 -18.07 -2.76
C GLY A 352 -9.28 -16.58 -3.04
N ASN A 353 -8.29 -15.75 -2.68
CA ASN A 353 -8.28 -14.30 -2.89
C ASN A 353 -7.41 -13.96 -4.12
N PRO A 354 -7.96 -13.28 -5.14
CA PRO A 354 -7.16 -12.80 -6.27
C PRO A 354 -6.24 -11.66 -5.84
N PHE A 355 -5.01 -11.67 -6.33
CA PHE A 355 -4.02 -10.63 -6.11
C PHE A 355 -3.15 -10.36 -7.35
N ILE A 356 -2.62 -9.15 -7.46
CA ILE A 356 -1.64 -8.73 -8.47
C ILE A 356 -0.40 -8.21 -7.75
N ILE A 357 0.79 -8.51 -8.29
CA ILE A 357 2.05 -7.94 -7.84
C ILE A 357 2.59 -7.02 -8.93
N GLU A 358 2.99 -5.82 -8.51
CA GLU A 358 3.66 -4.85 -9.36
C GLU A 358 4.96 -4.42 -8.73
N VAL A 359 6.01 -4.34 -9.54
CA VAL A 359 7.35 -3.96 -9.11
C VAL A 359 7.90 -2.86 -9.99
N GLY A 360 8.55 -1.88 -9.37
CA GLY A 360 9.37 -0.87 -10.03
C GLY A 360 10.80 -0.88 -9.49
N VAL A 361 11.75 -0.47 -10.30
CA VAL A 361 13.14 -0.24 -9.92
C VAL A 361 13.60 1.11 -10.45
N ALA A 362 14.27 1.88 -9.60
CA ALA A 362 14.97 3.11 -9.96
C ALA A 362 16.45 2.96 -9.58
N TRP A 363 17.36 3.36 -10.47
CA TRP A 363 18.81 3.19 -10.26
C TRP A 363 19.64 4.40 -10.73
N GLY A 364 20.69 4.72 -9.97
CA GLY A 364 21.65 5.79 -10.27
C GLY A 364 21.15 7.19 -9.92
N GLY A 365 21.76 8.22 -10.52
CA GLY A 365 21.35 9.60 -10.35
C GLY A 365 21.60 10.16 -8.95
N GLY A 366 20.57 10.77 -8.36
CA GLY A 366 20.61 11.36 -7.01
C GLY A 366 20.50 10.35 -5.87
N LEU A 367 20.40 9.05 -6.17
CA LEU A 367 20.43 7.99 -5.17
C LEU A 367 21.86 7.76 -4.65
N LYS A 368 21.98 7.45 -3.36
CA LYS A 368 23.28 7.28 -2.69
C LYS A 368 23.90 5.91 -2.98
N ASN A 369 25.21 5.88 -3.26
CA ASN A 369 25.92 4.67 -3.68
C ASN A 369 26.21 3.68 -2.53
N ASP A 370 26.40 4.16 -1.30
CA ASP A 370 26.87 3.35 -0.18
C ASP A 370 25.77 3.02 0.84
N GLU A 371 24.50 3.22 0.47
CA GLU A 371 23.35 2.89 1.32
C GLU A 371 22.67 1.58 0.89
N PRO A 372 22.05 0.85 1.84
CA PRO A 372 21.16 -0.25 1.50
C PRO A 372 20.01 0.23 0.61
N ALA A 373 19.58 -0.63 -0.33
CA ALA A 373 18.48 -0.33 -1.23
C ALA A 373 17.24 0.18 -0.50
N GLN A 374 16.64 1.23 -1.04
CA GLN A 374 15.36 1.72 -0.54
C GLN A 374 14.25 0.79 -1.02
N ILE A 375 13.48 0.21 -0.09
CA ILE A 375 12.36 -0.68 -0.42
C ILE A 375 11.06 0.03 -0.06
N LEU A 376 10.39 0.57 -1.07
CA LEU A 376 9.08 1.17 -1.00
C LEU A 376 8.04 0.05 -1.14
N ARG A 377 7.25 -0.15 -0.10
CA ARG A 377 6.30 -1.26 0.02
C ARG A 377 4.88 -0.71 0.05
N PHE A 378 3.99 -1.31 -0.71
CA PHE A 378 2.61 -0.86 -0.83
C PHE A 378 1.63 -2.02 -0.80
N ALA A 379 0.46 -1.77 -0.23
CA ALA A 379 -0.67 -2.67 -0.28
C ALA A 379 -1.92 -1.88 -0.65
N ASN A 380 -2.62 -2.27 -1.71
CA ASN A 380 -3.77 -1.53 -2.24
C ASN A 380 -3.49 -0.02 -2.35
N ARG A 381 -2.30 0.35 -2.87
CA ARG A 381 -1.83 1.74 -3.02
C ARG A 381 -1.57 2.52 -1.73
N VAL A 382 -1.60 1.83 -0.57
CA VAL A 382 -1.25 2.39 0.74
C VAL A 382 0.21 2.08 1.08
N PRO A 383 1.04 3.08 1.42
CA PRO A 383 2.43 2.86 1.82
C PRO A 383 2.57 2.10 3.14
N LEU A 384 3.55 1.20 3.21
CA LEU A 384 3.92 0.42 4.39
C LEU A 384 5.30 0.87 4.91
N LEU A 385 5.34 1.72 5.93
CA LEU A 385 6.61 2.31 6.42
C LEU A 385 7.29 1.52 7.55
N TYR A 386 6.52 0.86 8.40
CA TYR A 386 7.01 0.14 9.59
C TYR A 386 7.15 -1.36 9.36
N SER A 387 7.76 -2.07 10.31
CA SER A 387 7.87 -3.55 10.28
C SER A 387 8.50 -4.12 9.01
N LYS A 388 9.53 -3.43 8.45
CA LYS A 388 10.22 -3.84 7.23
C LYS A 388 10.77 -5.27 7.29
N GLY A 389 11.34 -5.69 8.42
CA GLY A 389 11.96 -7.01 8.58
C GLY A 389 10.98 -8.19 8.53
N ALA A 390 9.74 -7.98 8.97
CA ALA A 390 8.69 -9.02 8.96
C ALA A 390 7.99 -9.14 7.60
N CYS A 391 8.20 -8.20 6.69
CA CYS A 391 7.45 -8.12 5.45
C CYS A 391 8.02 -9.04 4.36
N ALA A 392 7.14 -9.82 3.73
CA ALA A 392 7.46 -10.74 2.64
C ALA A 392 8.24 -10.07 1.50
N PHE A 393 7.90 -8.82 1.15
CA PHE A 393 8.60 -8.05 0.11
C PHE A 393 10.10 -7.85 0.43
N THR A 394 10.41 -7.42 1.66
CA THR A 394 11.79 -7.21 2.10
C THR A 394 12.56 -8.54 2.09
N GLN A 395 11.94 -9.61 2.57
CA GLN A 395 12.53 -10.95 2.57
C GLN A 395 12.78 -11.46 1.14
N CYS A 396 11.90 -11.15 0.18
CA CYS A 396 12.11 -11.47 -1.23
C CYS A 396 13.32 -10.71 -1.79
N VAL A 397 13.44 -9.40 -1.53
CA VAL A 397 14.59 -8.61 -1.96
C VAL A 397 15.89 -9.14 -1.33
N GLN A 398 15.88 -9.49 -0.04
CA GLN A 398 17.06 -10.03 0.66
C GLN A 398 17.49 -11.40 0.13
N SER A 399 16.53 -12.29 -0.17
CA SER A 399 16.82 -13.67 -0.61
C SER A 399 17.24 -13.79 -2.07
N MET A 400 17.06 -12.75 -2.88
CA MET A 400 17.52 -12.74 -4.26
C MET A 400 19.01 -12.42 -4.37
N ASN A 401 19.71 -13.05 -5.31
CA ASN A 401 21.12 -12.77 -5.62
C ASN A 401 21.23 -11.62 -6.63
N TRP A 402 21.39 -10.41 -6.13
CA TRP A 402 21.48 -9.19 -6.95
C TRP A 402 22.86 -8.98 -7.61
N LYS A 403 23.88 -9.75 -7.22
CA LYS A 403 25.19 -9.73 -7.90
C LYS A 403 25.06 -10.11 -9.38
N ASN A 404 24.13 -11.02 -9.69
CA ASN A 404 23.83 -11.44 -11.06
C ASN A 404 23.27 -10.30 -11.93
N TYR A 405 22.70 -9.27 -11.29
CA TYR A 405 22.17 -8.07 -11.94
C TYR A 405 23.12 -6.86 -11.85
N GLY A 406 24.35 -7.05 -11.35
CA GLY A 406 25.37 -6.00 -11.31
C GLY A 406 25.35 -5.11 -10.07
N LEU A 407 24.65 -5.51 -9.00
CA LEU A 407 24.65 -4.81 -7.71
C LEU A 407 25.61 -5.45 -6.71
N GLN A 408 26.00 -4.68 -5.70
CA GLN A 408 26.76 -5.20 -4.57
C GLN A 408 25.80 -5.73 -3.50
N GLN A 409 26.13 -6.85 -2.87
CA GLN A 409 25.28 -7.47 -1.85
C GLN A 409 26.10 -8.42 -0.96
N SER A 410 25.97 -8.28 0.35
CA SER A 410 26.47 -9.26 1.31
C SER A 410 25.52 -10.46 1.44
N SER A 411 25.99 -11.59 1.95
CA SER A 411 25.14 -12.79 2.07
C SER A 411 23.87 -12.50 2.89
N ASN A 412 22.69 -12.86 2.36
CA ASN A 412 21.37 -12.63 2.96
C ASN A 412 21.05 -11.17 3.37
N ALA A 413 21.76 -10.18 2.79
CA ALA A 413 21.50 -8.77 3.01
C ALA A 413 20.69 -8.15 1.87
N VAL A 414 20.12 -6.97 2.10
CA VAL A 414 19.59 -6.12 1.03
C VAL A 414 20.76 -5.66 0.16
N PRO A 415 20.62 -5.54 -1.18
CA PRO A 415 21.69 -5.00 -2.02
C PRO A 415 22.05 -3.56 -1.61
N VAL A 416 23.32 -3.21 -1.76
CA VAL A 416 23.87 -1.88 -1.49
C VAL A 416 24.14 -1.20 -2.82
N GLY A 417 23.75 0.06 -2.93
CA GLY A 417 23.87 0.81 -4.18
C GLY A 417 22.84 1.93 -4.31
N PRO A 418 22.95 2.73 -5.38
CA PRO A 418 22.02 3.82 -5.69
C PRO A 418 20.73 3.23 -6.28
N ILE A 419 19.96 2.49 -5.47
CA ILE A 419 18.80 1.74 -5.95
C ILE A 419 17.59 1.87 -5.01
N ALA A 420 16.43 2.02 -5.64
CA ALA A 420 15.13 1.98 -4.98
C ALA A 420 14.21 0.96 -5.67
N PHE A 421 13.52 0.15 -4.87
CA PHE A 421 12.49 -0.78 -5.32
C PHE A 421 11.12 -0.28 -4.90
N PHE A 422 10.18 -0.28 -5.83
CA PHE A 422 8.74 -0.17 -5.58
C PHE A 422 8.15 -1.57 -5.63
N ILE A 423 7.39 -1.99 -4.62
CA ILE A 423 6.70 -3.29 -4.60
C ILE A 423 5.28 -3.08 -4.07
N CYS A 424 4.27 -3.37 -4.88
CA CYS A 424 2.86 -3.25 -4.53
C CYS A 424 2.13 -4.58 -4.70
N ILE A 425 1.29 -4.91 -3.71
CA ILE A 425 0.23 -5.93 -3.85
C ILE A 425 -1.12 -5.24 -3.97
N SER A 426 -1.93 -5.66 -4.93
CA SER A 426 -3.34 -5.28 -5.07
C SER A 426 -4.20 -6.52 -4.86
N SER A 427 -5.09 -6.51 -3.87
CA SER A 427 -5.93 -7.65 -3.50
C SER A 427 -7.26 -7.21 -2.87
N VAL A 428 -8.30 -8.04 -2.99
CA VAL A 428 -9.60 -7.84 -2.28
C VAL A 428 -9.44 -8.01 -0.77
N TRP A 429 -8.53 -8.89 -0.37
CA TRP A 429 -8.12 -9.08 1.01
C TRP A 429 -6.60 -9.00 1.04
N THR A 430 -6.00 -8.07 1.77
CA THR A 430 -4.54 -8.03 1.88
C THR A 430 -4.10 -8.87 3.08
N PRO A 431 -3.15 -9.81 2.92
CA PRO A 431 -2.69 -10.65 4.01
C PRO A 431 -1.64 -9.90 4.85
N TYR A 432 -2.09 -9.09 5.80
CA TYR A 432 -1.22 -8.42 6.75
C TYR A 432 -0.72 -9.38 7.84
N THR A 433 0.46 -9.12 8.39
CA THR A 433 1.00 -9.88 9.54
C THR A 433 0.34 -9.53 10.87
N SER A 434 -0.30 -8.37 10.96
CA SER A 434 -0.99 -7.85 12.13
C SER A 434 -2.09 -6.87 11.73
N GLU A 435 -2.97 -6.56 12.68
CA GLU A 435 -4.10 -5.63 12.54
C GLU A 435 -3.65 -4.18 12.26
N ALA A 436 -2.40 -3.85 12.60
CA ALA A 436 -1.79 -2.55 12.31
C ALA A 436 -1.42 -2.34 10.83
N LYS A 437 -1.53 -3.39 9.99
CA LYS A 437 -1.36 -3.34 8.52
C LYS A 437 -0.01 -2.80 8.04
N GLU A 438 1.09 -3.23 8.66
CA GLU A 438 2.43 -2.68 8.37
C GLU A 438 3.31 -3.55 7.47
N ALA A 439 2.97 -4.83 7.36
CA ALA A 439 3.77 -5.82 6.64
C ALA A 439 2.88 -6.88 6.03
N ILE A 440 3.31 -7.38 4.86
CA ILE A 440 2.66 -8.47 4.13
C ILE A 440 3.21 -9.80 4.64
N ALA A 441 2.31 -10.75 4.90
CA ALA A 441 2.63 -12.09 5.36
C ALA A 441 3.27 -12.95 4.24
N PRO A 442 4.19 -13.87 4.60
CA PRO A 442 5.00 -14.64 3.65
C PRO A 442 4.28 -15.87 3.07
N TYR A 443 3.15 -15.68 2.38
CA TYR A 443 2.46 -16.78 1.68
C TYR A 443 3.30 -17.27 0.48
N PRO A 444 3.42 -18.60 0.23
CA PRO A 444 4.24 -19.15 -0.85
C PRO A 444 3.89 -18.59 -2.24
N GLU A 445 2.60 -18.43 -2.55
CA GLU A 445 2.09 -17.89 -3.81
C GLU A 445 2.51 -16.43 -4.00
N ILE A 446 2.45 -15.63 -2.93
CA ILE A 446 2.86 -14.23 -2.94
C ILE A 446 4.38 -14.11 -3.11
N ILE A 447 5.15 -14.89 -2.35
CA ILE A 447 6.62 -14.90 -2.45
C ILE A 447 7.06 -15.25 -3.87
N LYS A 448 6.43 -16.25 -4.48
CA LYS A 448 6.72 -16.67 -5.85
C LYS A 448 6.53 -15.52 -6.84
N GLU A 449 5.36 -14.87 -6.85
CA GLU A 449 5.08 -13.79 -7.80
C GLU A 449 5.92 -12.53 -7.53
N VAL A 450 6.21 -12.20 -6.27
CA VAL A 450 7.14 -11.11 -5.93
C VAL A 450 8.53 -11.38 -6.47
N LYS A 451 9.06 -12.60 -6.29
CA LYS A 451 10.38 -12.97 -6.83
C LYS A 451 10.42 -12.91 -8.36
N LEU A 452 9.40 -13.44 -9.04
CA LEU A 452 9.34 -13.39 -10.50
C LEU A 452 9.32 -11.93 -11.01
N SER A 453 8.52 -11.07 -10.40
CA SER A 453 8.45 -9.64 -10.73
C SER A 453 9.79 -8.91 -10.52
N LEU A 454 10.45 -9.17 -9.40
CA LEU A 454 11.77 -8.63 -9.09
C LEU A 454 12.85 -9.12 -10.07
N GLN A 455 12.76 -10.37 -10.52
CA GLN A 455 13.67 -10.90 -11.55
C GLN A 455 13.44 -10.22 -12.90
N ASP A 456 12.19 -9.93 -13.27
CA ASP A 456 11.86 -9.26 -14.52
C ASP A 456 12.48 -7.84 -14.57
N VAL A 457 12.29 -7.03 -13.52
CA VAL A 457 12.94 -5.71 -13.43
C VAL A 457 14.46 -5.82 -13.24
N GLY A 458 14.94 -6.85 -12.53
CA GLY A 458 16.35 -7.12 -12.32
C GLY A 458 17.10 -7.41 -13.62
N ARG A 459 16.48 -8.15 -14.56
CA ARG A 459 17.05 -8.40 -15.90
C ARG A 459 17.16 -7.09 -16.71
N LYS A 460 16.12 -6.24 -16.69
CA LYS A 460 16.13 -4.92 -17.34
C LYS A 460 17.25 -4.02 -16.76
N LEU A 461 17.35 -3.96 -15.43
CA LEU A 461 18.41 -3.23 -14.72
C LEU A 461 19.81 -3.77 -15.07
N GLY A 462 20.00 -5.08 -15.01
CA GLY A 462 21.30 -5.70 -15.27
C GLY A 462 21.79 -5.46 -16.70
N ALA A 463 20.89 -5.41 -17.69
CA ALA A 463 21.23 -5.03 -19.05
C ALA A 463 21.73 -3.56 -19.12
N TYR A 464 21.06 -2.64 -18.43
CA TYR A 464 21.46 -1.23 -18.35
C TYR A 464 22.83 -1.06 -17.67
N ILE A 465 23.05 -1.65 -16.50
CA ILE A 465 24.32 -1.57 -15.76
C ILE A 465 25.48 -2.14 -16.59
N LYS A 466 25.28 -3.28 -17.25
CA LYS A 466 26.30 -3.88 -18.15
C LYS A 466 26.63 -2.95 -19.31
N LYS A 467 25.63 -2.32 -19.93
CA LYS A 467 25.84 -1.34 -21.01
C LYS A 467 26.63 -0.12 -20.51
N LYS A 468 26.27 0.43 -19.35
CA LYS A 468 26.97 1.57 -18.73
C LYS A 468 28.43 1.24 -18.37
N LYS A 469 28.67 0.06 -17.80
CA LYS A 469 30.03 -0.42 -17.49
C LYS A 469 30.88 -0.63 -18.75
N ARG A 470 30.30 -1.20 -19.81
CA ARG A 470 31.00 -1.35 -21.10
C ARG A 470 31.39 0.01 -21.68
N LEU A 471 30.49 0.99 -21.61
CA LEU A 471 30.76 2.34 -22.10
C LEU A 471 31.86 3.03 -21.27
N SER A 472 31.81 2.94 -19.94
CA SER A 472 32.85 3.54 -19.09
C SER A 472 34.22 2.89 -19.28
N GLU A 473 34.28 1.57 -19.49
CA GLU A 473 35.53 0.88 -19.83
C GLU A 473 36.07 1.30 -21.20
N GLN A 474 35.20 1.53 -22.20
CA GLN A 474 35.61 2.04 -23.51
C GLN A 474 36.18 3.46 -23.41
N ILE A 475 35.52 4.35 -22.67
CA ILE A 475 36.00 5.72 -22.41
C ILE A 475 37.34 5.70 -21.69
N ARG A 476 37.46 4.89 -20.63
CA ARG A 476 38.71 4.73 -19.88
C ARG A 476 39.85 4.24 -20.78
N LYS A 477 39.58 3.24 -21.65
CA LYS A 477 40.56 2.76 -22.63
C LYS A 477 40.94 3.85 -23.64
N LYS A 478 39.99 4.68 -24.11
CA LYS A 478 40.28 5.80 -25.02
C LYS A 478 41.24 6.80 -24.34
N SER A 479 40.89 7.25 -23.14
CA SER A 479 41.72 8.17 -22.36
C SER A 479 43.13 7.64 -22.07
N TYR A 480 43.27 6.33 -21.76
CA TYR A 480 44.60 5.73 -21.63
C TYR A 480 45.39 5.76 -22.94
N ILE A 481 44.78 5.37 -24.07
CA ILE A 481 45.46 5.35 -25.36
C ILE A 481 45.90 6.77 -25.75
N GLU A 482 45.02 7.76 -25.64
CA GLU A 482 45.33 9.17 -25.91
C GLU A 482 46.52 9.68 -25.09
N LYS A 483 46.61 9.28 -23.81
CA LYS A 483 47.75 9.62 -22.96
C LYS A 483 49.07 9.01 -23.44
N TYR A 484 49.03 7.84 -24.08
CA TYR A 484 50.22 7.14 -24.57
C TYR A 484 50.59 7.48 -26.02
N LEU A 485 49.67 8.00 -26.83
CA LEU A 485 49.89 8.34 -28.24
C LEU A 485 51.11 9.25 -28.48
N PRO A 486 51.35 10.33 -27.70
CA PRO A 486 52.52 11.18 -27.91
C PRO A 486 53.84 10.44 -27.75
N PHE A 487 53.94 9.50 -26.80
CA PHE A 487 55.14 8.70 -26.58
C PHE A 487 55.39 7.69 -27.71
N VAL A 488 54.32 7.17 -28.32
CA VAL A 488 54.44 6.30 -29.50
C VAL A 488 54.98 7.12 -30.69
N SER A 489 54.45 8.33 -30.88
CA SER A 489 54.92 9.26 -31.91
C SER A 489 56.38 9.66 -31.70
N ASP A 490 56.80 9.90 -30.45
CA ASP A 490 58.21 10.16 -30.10
C ASP A 490 59.12 8.96 -30.39
N GLY A 491 58.66 7.74 -30.07
CA GLY A 491 59.38 6.52 -30.40
C GLY A 491 59.54 6.30 -31.91
N LEU A 492 58.48 6.55 -32.69
CA LEU A 492 58.52 6.49 -34.15
C LEU A 492 59.43 7.57 -34.74
N GLN A 493 59.45 8.76 -34.14
CA GLN A 493 60.37 9.82 -34.53
C GLN A 493 61.82 9.37 -34.42
N LEU A 494 62.19 8.73 -33.30
CA LEU A 494 63.54 8.23 -33.06
C LEU A 494 63.92 7.06 -33.98
N LEU A 495 62.98 6.17 -34.29
CA LEU A 495 63.25 4.97 -35.09
C LEU A 495 63.34 5.25 -36.60
N LEU A 496 62.56 6.22 -37.08
CA LEU A 496 62.43 6.54 -38.51
C LEU A 496 63.09 7.88 -38.88
N ASP A 497 63.78 8.52 -37.93
CA ASP A 497 64.47 9.81 -38.10
C ASP A 497 63.54 10.94 -38.62
N LEU A 498 62.29 10.96 -38.14
CA LEU A 498 61.26 11.89 -38.61
C LEU A 498 61.52 13.32 -38.11
N LYS A 499 61.14 14.30 -38.94
CA LYS A 499 61.12 15.71 -38.51
C LYS A 499 59.97 15.95 -37.54
N LYS A 500 60.09 17.01 -36.73
CA LYS A 500 59.08 17.37 -35.72
C LYS A 500 57.67 17.52 -36.32
N ASP A 501 57.57 18.18 -37.47
CA ASP A 501 56.29 18.38 -38.18
C ASP A 501 55.69 17.06 -38.70
N GLU A 502 56.52 16.05 -38.97
CA GLU A 502 56.08 14.71 -39.39
C GLU A 502 55.65 13.87 -38.18
N ARG A 503 56.34 14.01 -37.04
CA ARG A 503 55.93 13.41 -35.76
C ARG A 503 54.56 13.91 -35.31
N ASP A 504 54.29 15.21 -35.43
CA ASP A 504 53.00 15.78 -35.06
C ASP A 504 51.88 15.26 -35.99
N LYS A 505 52.14 15.17 -37.30
CA LYS A 505 51.21 14.53 -38.25
C LYS A 505 50.96 13.05 -37.94
N VAL A 506 51.99 12.30 -37.54
CA VAL A 506 51.83 10.89 -37.12
C VAL A 506 50.95 10.79 -35.89
N ASN A 507 51.12 11.70 -34.93
CA ASN A 507 50.27 11.74 -33.74
C ASN A 507 48.80 12.04 -34.08
N ASP A 508 48.55 12.98 -34.98
CA ASP A 508 47.19 13.30 -35.46
C ASP A 508 46.56 12.11 -36.20
N VAL A 509 47.31 11.43 -37.07
CA VAL A 509 46.84 10.21 -37.75
C VAL A 509 46.51 9.10 -36.75
N LEU A 510 47.31 8.93 -35.69
CA LEU A 510 47.04 7.94 -34.65
C LEU A 510 45.80 8.28 -33.82
N ILE A 511 45.53 9.57 -33.59
CA ILE A 511 44.29 10.05 -32.98
C ILE A 511 43.11 9.72 -33.89
N ASP A 512 43.17 10.08 -35.18
CA ASP A 512 42.11 9.80 -36.15
C ASP A 512 41.82 8.29 -36.27
N MET A 513 42.86 7.45 -36.31
CA MET A 513 42.71 5.99 -36.31
C MET A 513 42.03 5.45 -35.04
N LEU A 514 42.31 6.04 -33.88
CA LEU A 514 41.64 5.69 -32.63
C LEU A 514 40.15 6.05 -32.68
N GLU A 515 39.80 7.14 -33.36
CA GLU A 515 38.41 7.59 -33.52
C GLU A 515 37.63 6.76 -34.56
N GLU A 516 38.25 6.37 -35.67
CA GLU A 516 37.62 5.53 -36.71
C GLU A 516 37.42 4.07 -36.29
N SER A 517 38.34 3.50 -35.52
CA SER A 517 38.33 2.07 -35.17
C SER A 517 37.25 1.66 -34.16
N ARG A 518 36.43 2.59 -33.64
CA ARG A 518 35.42 2.28 -32.62
C ARG A 518 33.98 2.62 -33.05
N PRO A 519 33.04 1.67 -32.97
CA PRO A 519 31.64 1.90 -33.31
C PRO A 519 30.97 2.76 -32.22
N GLY A 520 30.75 4.03 -32.52
CA GLY A 520 30.09 4.97 -31.62
C GLY A 520 30.38 6.43 -31.96
N LYS A 521 30.02 6.89 -33.17
CA LYS A 521 29.81 8.32 -33.42
C LYS A 521 28.63 8.78 -32.57
N THR A 522 28.89 9.09 -31.31
CA THR A 522 28.07 10.06 -30.59
C THR A 522 28.92 11.32 -30.61
N LYS A 523 28.59 12.24 -31.52
CA LYS A 523 28.94 13.64 -31.31
C LYS A 523 28.47 13.96 -29.89
N ILE A 524 29.40 14.31 -29.02
CA ILE A 524 29.09 15.05 -27.82
C ILE A 524 28.50 16.35 -28.37
N ILE A 525 27.18 16.46 -28.34
CA ILE A 525 26.51 17.75 -28.46
C ILE A 525 26.64 18.32 -27.05
N ASP A 526 27.34 19.45 -26.96
CA ASP A 526 27.55 20.23 -25.74
C ASP A 526 26.25 20.52 -24.98
#